data_AF-A0A2S0URW1-F1
#
_entry.id   AF-A0A2S0URW1-F1
#
_cell.length_a   1.000
_cell.length_b   1.000
_cell.length_c   1.000
_cell.angle_alpha   90.00
_cell.angle_beta   90.00
_cell.angle_gamma   90.00
#
_symmetry.space_group_name_H-M   'P 1'
#
loop_
_entity.id
_entity.type
_entity.pdbx_description
1 polymer ?
#
loop_
_entity_poly.entity_id
_entity_poly.type
_entity_poly.pdbx_seq_one_letter_code
_entity_poly.pdbx_strand_id
1 'polypeptide(L)'
;MRDEAIRKSLVGLIRDAWRKVLGQRHEAVLDAEWEEWIEAGKKEADFVQRPIDREQADFEALQMSQRAVADDVEVAAAAHAECTAAGISLISLLSDAHTGHKPEYRFHEDKLVDLENRRRRLMTDYRGLQDNRAMSARVVSK
;
A
#
# COMPACT_ATOMS: atom_id res chain seq x y z
N MET A 1 -2.85 11.42 23.64
CA MET A 1 -3.06 10.04 23.13
C MET A 1 -3.36 10.01 21.64
N ARG A 2 -4.34 10.79 21.14
CA ARG A 2 -4.69 10.81 19.71
C ARG A 2 -3.56 11.34 18.81
N ASP A 3 -2.93 12.46 19.18
CA ASP A 3 -1.87 13.07 18.36
C ASP A 3 -0.62 12.20 18.26
N GLU A 4 -0.25 11.53 19.36
CA GLU A 4 0.85 10.56 19.37
C GLU A 4 0.55 9.35 18.46
N ALA A 5 -0.70 8.88 18.47
CA ALA A 5 -1.12 7.78 17.60
C ALA A 5 -1.14 8.18 16.11
N ILE A 6 -1.49 9.43 15.79
CA ILE A 6 -1.43 9.99 14.44
C ILE A 6 0.04 10.15 14.02
N ARG A 7 0.90 10.71 14.88
CA ARG A 7 2.34 10.85 14.64
C ARG A 7 2.97 9.50 14.34
N LYS A 8 2.68 8.47 15.13
CA LYS A 8 3.16 7.10 14.89
C LYS A 8 2.66 6.52 13.56
N SER A 9 1.39 6.76 13.22
CA SER A 9 0.84 6.33 11.92
C SER A 9 1.53 7.04 10.76
N LEU A 10 1.75 8.34 10.87
CA LEU A 10 2.44 9.15 9.86
C LEU A 10 3.88 8.67 9.65
N VAL A 11 4.62 8.38 10.73
CA VAL A 11 5.98 7.81 10.64
C VAL A 11 5.97 6.50 9.83
N GLY A 12 5.01 5.61 10.09
CA GLY A 12 4.86 4.37 9.32
C GLY A 12 4.61 4.62 7.83
N LEU A 13 3.69 5.53 7.51
CA LEU A 13 3.34 5.90 6.14
C LEU A 13 4.52 6.54 5.39
N ILE A 14 5.27 7.43 6.04
CA ILE A 14 6.46 8.06 5.44
C ILE A 14 7.54 7.00 5.18
N ARG A 15 7.78 6.09 6.14
CA ARG A 15 8.74 5.00 5.98
C ARG A 15 8.38 4.12 4.77
N ASP A 16 7.12 3.73 4.63
CA ASP A 16 6.69 2.88 3.52
C ASP A 16 6.73 3.61 2.17
N ALA A 17 6.40 4.91 2.14
CA ALA A 17 6.55 5.73 0.95
C ALA A 17 8.03 5.85 0.54
N TRP A 18 8.94 6.08 1.50
CA TRP A 18 10.36 6.21 1.23
C TRP A 18 11.00 4.90 0.76
N ARG A 19 10.60 3.76 1.31
CA ARG A 19 11.01 2.44 0.78
C ARG A 19 10.68 2.27 -0.69
N LYS A 20 9.49 2.72 -1.12
CA LYS A 20 9.10 2.65 -2.54
C LYS A 20 10.02 3.51 -3.40
N VAL A 21 10.39 4.70 -2.93
CA VAL A 21 11.37 5.56 -3.62
C VAL A 21 12.73 4.88 -3.73
N LEU A 22 13.21 4.24 -2.65
CA LEU A 22 14.48 3.51 -2.69
C LEU A 22 14.43 2.32 -3.64
N GLY A 23 13.31 1.59 -3.69
CA GLY A 23 13.07 0.54 -4.68
C GLY A 23 13.15 1.07 -6.11
N GLN A 24 12.45 2.16 -6.41
CA GLN A 24 12.47 2.80 -7.73
C GLN A 24 13.86 3.29 -8.12
N ARG A 25 14.62 3.86 -7.18
CA ARG A 25 16.01 4.28 -7.41
C ARG A 25 16.91 3.08 -7.71
N HIS A 26 16.75 1.98 -6.97
CA HIS A 26 17.51 0.75 -7.21
C HIS A 26 17.20 0.15 -8.58
N GLU A 27 15.92 0.11 -8.97
CA GLU A 27 15.50 -0.33 -10.31
C GLU A 27 16.11 0.55 -11.40
N ALA A 28 16.05 1.87 -11.26
CA ALA A 28 16.66 2.79 -12.23
C ALA A 28 18.19 2.62 -12.35
N VAL A 29 18.87 2.29 -11.26
CA VAL A 29 20.31 1.96 -11.28
C VAL A 29 20.54 0.64 -12.02
N LEU A 30 19.74 -0.39 -11.77
CA LEU A 30 19.85 -1.67 -12.49
C LEU A 30 19.57 -1.50 -13.99
N ASP A 31 18.60 -0.68 -14.36
CA ASP A 31 18.29 -0.37 -15.76
C ASP A 31 19.48 0.32 -16.45
N ALA A 32 20.13 1.28 -15.79
CA ALA A 32 21.34 1.92 -16.31
C ALA A 32 22.52 0.95 -16.42
N GLU A 33 22.76 0.12 -15.39
CA GLU A 33 23.79 -0.92 -15.40
C GLU A 33 23.55 -1.96 -16.50
N TRP A 34 22.28 -2.25 -16.79
CA TRP A 34 21.87 -3.12 -17.88
C TRP A 34 22.18 -2.50 -19.24
N GLU A 35 21.83 -1.23 -19.45
CA GLU A 35 22.14 -0.52 -20.69
C GLU A 35 23.65 -0.52 -20.97
N GLU A 36 24.47 -0.17 -19.97
CA GLU A 36 25.93 -0.22 -20.07
C GLU A 36 26.46 -1.64 -20.38
N TRP A 37 25.85 -2.68 -19.81
CA TRP A 37 26.23 -4.07 -20.06
C TRP A 37 25.98 -4.49 -21.51
N ILE A 38 24.82 -4.12 -22.06
CA ILE A 38 24.45 -4.40 -23.45
C ILE A 38 25.30 -3.59 -24.42
N GLU A 39 25.56 -2.31 -24.13
CA GLU A 39 26.45 -1.47 -24.94
C GLU A 39 27.89 -2.01 -24.98
N ALA A 40 28.36 -2.64 -23.90
CA ALA A 40 29.63 -3.34 -23.86
C ALA A 40 29.67 -4.64 -24.69
N GLY A 41 28.58 -5.01 -25.36
CA GLY A 41 28.46 -6.21 -26.21
C GLY A 41 28.41 -7.51 -25.41
N LYS A 42 28.12 -7.44 -24.12
CA LYS A 42 28.00 -8.62 -23.26
C LYS A 42 26.63 -9.28 -23.45
N LYS A 43 26.53 -10.56 -23.11
CA LYS A 43 25.28 -11.30 -23.26
C LYS A 43 24.35 -10.99 -22.11
N GLU A 44 23.07 -10.84 -22.42
CA GLU A 44 21.98 -10.66 -21.46
C GLU A 44 21.94 -11.80 -20.43
N ALA A 45 22.15 -13.05 -20.86
CA ALA A 45 22.14 -14.21 -19.97
C ALA A 45 23.21 -14.18 -18.86
N ASP A 46 24.26 -13.38 -19.05
CA ASP A 46 25.38 -13.27 -18.10
C ASP A 46 25.19 -12.09 -17.13
N PHE A 47 24.15 -11.26 -17.30
CA PHE A 47 23.87 -10.16 -16.39
C PHE A 47 23.19 -10.65 -15.12
N VAL A 48 23.77 -10.31 -13.98
CA VAL A 48 23.25 -10.69 -12.65
C VAL A 48 22.67 -9.46 -11.97
N GLN A 49 21.34 -9.41 -11.88
CA GLN A 49 20.65 -8.39 -11.11
C GLN A 49 20.97 -8.54 -9.62
N ARG A 50 21.48 -7.48 -9.01
CA ARG A 50 21.71 -7.45 -7.56
C ARG A 50 20.41 -7.09 -6.84
N PRO A 51 20.02 -7.82 -5.79
CA PRO A 51 18.86 -7.44 -5.00
C PRO A 51 19.13 -6.15 -4.24
N ILE A 52 18.07 -5.40 -3.97
CA ILE A 52 18.15 -4.25 -3.06
C ILE A 52 18.51 -4.73 -1.65
N ASP A 53 19.43 -4.02 -0.99
CA ASP A 53 19.71 -4.21 0.43
C ASP A 53 18.51 -3.72 1.24
N ARG A 54 17.71 -4.67 1.71
CA ARG A 54 16.48 -4.38 2.46
C ARG A 54 16.75 -3.79 3.83
N GLU A 55 17.85 -4.18 4.48
CA GLU A 55 18.17 -3.69 5.81
C GLU A 55 18.62 -2.23 5.73
N GLN A 56 19.48 -1.92 4.77
CA GLN A 56 19.90 -0.55 4.50
C GLN A 56 18.72 0.32 4.07
N ALA A 57 17.87 -0.16 3.15
CA ALA A 57 16.70 0.59 2.71
C ALA A 57 15.71 0.86 3.85
N ASP A 58 15.52 -0.12 4.74
CA ASP A 58 14.70 0.03 5.94
C ASP A 58 15.26 1.06 6.91
N PHE A 59 16.57 1.05 7.12
CA PHE A 59 17.24 1.99 7.99
C PHE A 59 17.14 3.42 7.46
N GLU A 60 17.40 3.63 6.16
CA GLU A 60 17.27 4.93 5.51
C GLU A 60 15.84 5.46 5.56
N ALA A 61 14.86 4.59 5.28
CA ALA A 61 13.44 4.95 5.37
C ALA A 61 13.03 5.31 6.80
N LEU A 62 13.55 4.60 7.80
CA LEU A 62 13.31 4.93 9.19
C LEU A 62 13.92 6.30 9.55
N GLN A 63 15.17 6.56 9.17
CA GLN A 63 15.81 7.85 9.42
C GLN A 63 15.06 9.01 8.75
N MET A 64 14.62 8.83 7.50
CA MET A 64 13.81 9.82 6.81
C MET A 64 12.50 10.09 7.56
N SER A 65 11.79 9.03 7.96
CA SER A 65 10.52 9.17 8.68
C SER A 65 10.68 9.89 10.02
N GLN A 66 11.79 9.67 10.74
CA GLN A 66 12.09 10.35 11.99
C GLN A 66 12.45 11.82 11.79
N ARG A 67 13.27 12.14 10.79
CA ARG A 67 13.61 13.53 10.45
C ARG A 67 12.36 14.33 10.06
N ALA A 68 11.46 13.73 9.28
CA ALA A 68 10.24 14.38 8.81
C ALA A 68 9.24 14.74 9.92
N VAL A 69 9.29 14.08 11.08
CA VAL A 69 8.44 14.39 12.25
C VAL A 69 9.23 14.93 13.44
N ALA A 70 10.49 15.33 13.23
CA ALA A 70 11.31 15.91 14.27
C ALA A 70 10.68 17.21 14.79
N ASP A 71 10.86 17.48 16.08
CA ASP A 71 10.39 18.73 16.69
C ASP A 71 11.27 19.93 16.26
N ASP A 72 12.48 19.66 15.74
CA ASP A 72 13.35 20.66 15.12
C ASP A 72 12.82 21.03 13.72
N VAL A 73 12.46 22.31 13.57
CA VAL A 73 11.84 22.86 12.36
C VAL A 73 12.76 22.78 11.15
N GLU A 74 14.07 22.99 11.32
CA GLU A 74 15.02 22.95 10.20
C GLU A 74 15.21 21.52 9.70
N VAL A 75 15.32 20.57 10.64
CA VAL A 75 15.43 19.13 10.31
C VAL A 75 14.17 18.64 9.61
N ALA A 76 12.99 19.01 10.12
CA ALA A 76 11.72 18.64 9.51
C ALA A 76 11.57 19.28 8.12
N ALA A 77 11.85 20.57 7.97
CA ALA A 77 11.74 21.28 6.69
C ALA A 77 12.68 20.67 5.61
N ALA A 78 13.91 20.33 5.98
CA ALA A 78 14.84 19.66 5.07
C ALA A 78 14.29 18.29 4.61
N ALA A 79 13.80 17.48 5.55
CA ALA A 79 13.19 16.19 5.22
C ALA A 79 11.91 16.34 4.38
N HIS A 80 11.14 17.41 4.58
CA HIS A 80 9.94 17.69 3.78
C HIS A 80 10.29 18.07 2.34
N ALA A 81 11.35 18.86 2.16
CA ALA A 81 11.89 19.17 0.84
C ALA A 81 12.41 17.90 0.14
N GLU A 82 13.15 17.04 0.84
CA GLU A 82 13.62 15.75 0.31
C GLU A 82 12.44 14.85 -0.11
N CYS A 83 11.40 14.73 0.73
CA CYS A 83 10.17 14.00 0.41
C CYS A 83 9.49 14.55 -0.85
N THR A 84 9.36 15.88 -0.94
CA THR A 84 8.70 16.54 -2.07
C THR A 84 9.47 16.34 -3.37
N ALA A 85 10.80 16.45 -3.32
CA ALA A 85 11.68 16.19 -4.46
C ALA A 85 11.59 14.72 -4.94
N ALA A 86 11.32 13.79 -4.02
CA ALA A 86 11.08 12.38 -4.32
C ALA A 86 9.62 12.08 -4.76
N GLY A 87 8.77 13.09 -4.91
CA GLY A 87 7.37 12.93 -5.33
C GLY A 87 6.41 12.48 -4.22
N ILE A 88 6.82 12.54 -2.95
CA ILE A 88 5.99 12.16 -1.81
C ILE A 88 5.23 13.39 -1.30
N SER A 89 3.90 13.31 -1.30
CA SER A 89 3.03 14.34 -0.70
C SER A 89 2.78 14.06 0.78
N LEU A 90 3.51 14.76 1.65
CA LEU A 90 3.35 14.64 3.11
C LEU A 90 1.95 15.04 3.58
N ILE A 91 1.28 15.97 2.90
CA ILE A 91 -0.10 16.36 3.20
C ILE A 91 -1.05 15.19 2.95
N SER A 92 -0.86 14.44 1.87
CA SER A 92 -1.64 13.23 1.60
C SER A 92 -1.44 12.19 2.70
N LEU A 93 -0.19 11.93 3.08
CA LEU A 93 0.12 10.96 4.13
C LEU A 93 -0.43 11.39 5.50
N LEU A 94 -0.43 12.69 5.79
CA LEU A 94 -1.05 13.24 7.00
C LEU A 94 -2.57 13.07 6.98
N SER A 95 -3.21 13.32 5.84
CA SER A 95 -4.64 13.06 5.65
C SER A 95 -4.96 11.58 5.89
N ASP A 96 -4.16 10.68 5.33
CA ASP A 96 -4.32 9.23 5.50
C ASP A 96 -4.11 8.79 6.95
N ALA A 97 -3.13 9.36 7.64
CA ALA A 97 -2.91 9.13 9.07
C ALA A 97 -4.12 9.60 9.91
N HIS A 98 -4.77 10.69 9.52
CA HIS A 98 -5.95 11.21 10.19
C HIS A 98 -7.23 10.41 9.89
N THR A 99 -7.45 9.99 8.65
CA THR A 99 -8.63 9.20 8.24
C THR A 99 -8.54 7.75 8.75
N GLY A 100 -7.35 7.15 8.73
CA GLY A 100 -7.11 5.79 9.26
C GLY A 100 -7.39 5.66 10.77
N HIS A 101 -7.38 6.77 11.50
CA HIS A 101 -7.74 6.84 12.93
C HIS A 101 -9.20 7.24 13.20
N LYS A 102 -10.02 7.50 12.18
CA LYS A 102 -11.45 7.75 12.37
C LYS A 102 -12.22 6.41 12.43
N PRO A 103 -12.87 6.07 13.56
CA PRO A 103 -13.64 4.83 13.67
C PRO A 103 -14.78 4.76 12.64
N GLU A 104 -15.35 5.90 12.24
CA GLU A 104 -16.44 5.95 11.25
C GLU A 104 -16.01 5.43 9.87
N TYR A 105 -14.77 5.71 9.42
CA TYR A 105 -14.30 5.25 8.12
C TYR A 105 -14.04 3.74 8.10
N ARG A 106 -13.41 3.20 9.15
CA ARG A 106 -13.23 1.75 9.32
C ARG A 106 -14.56 1.02 9.44
N PHE A 107 -15.52 1.61 10.15
CA PHE A 107 -16.86 1.04 10.29
C PHE A 107 -17.56 0.85 8.94
N HIS A 108 -17.41 1.78 8.00
CA HIS A 108 -18.02 1.66 6.67
C HIS A 108 -17.33 0.62 5.78
N GLU A 109 -16.00 0.53 5.79
CA GLU A 109 -15.27 -0.53 5.06
C GLU A 109 -15.62 -1.92 5.59
N ASP A 110 -15.63 -2.11 6.91
CA ASP A 110 -15.99 -3.38 7.54
C ASP A 110 -17.46 -3.74 7.27
N LYS A 111 -18.35 -2.73 7.25
CA LYS A 111 -19.77 -2.93 6.93
C LYS A 111 -20.01 -3.36 5.49
N LEU A 112 -19.20 -2.92 4.53
CA LEU A 112 -19.35 -3.34 3.14
C LEU A 112 -19.10 -4.83 2.96
N VAL A 113 -18.08 -5.38 3.65
CA VAL A 113 -17.80 -6.81 3.63
C VAL A 113 -18.92 -7.61 4.31
N ASP A 114 -19.45 -7.14 5.44
CA ASP A 114 -20.61 -7.75 6.12
C ASP A 114 -21.86 -7.75 5.20
N LEU A 115 -22.12 -6.64 4.50
CA LEU A 115 -23.24 -6.52 3.58
C LEU A 115 -23.10 -7.43 2.35
N GLU A 116 -21.92 -7.54 1.74
CA GLU A 116 -21.70 -8.45 0.61
C GLU A 116 -21.83 -9.92 1.05
N ASN A 117 -21.35 -10.27 2.24
CA ASN A 117 -21.53 -11.61 2.80
C ASN A 117 -23.00 -11.93 3.03
N ARG A 118 -23.79 -10.98 3.54
CA ARG A 118 -25.25 -11.12 3.69
C ARG A 118 -25.94 -11.26 2.34
N ARG A 119 -25.56 -10.46 1.34
CA ARG A 119 -26.09 -10.54 -0.03
C ARG A 119 -25.85 -11.92 -0.63
N ARG A 120 -24.64 -12.47 -0.50
CA ARG A 120 -24.30 -13.81 -1.00
C ARG A 120 -25.13 -14.90 -0.33
N ARG A 121 -25.30 -14.86 1.00
CA ARG A 121 -26.14 -15.82 1.72
C ARG A 121 -27.60 -15.74 1.26
N LEU A 122 -28.17 -14.54 1.20
CA LEU A 122 -29.53 -14.32 0.70
C LEU A 122 -29.71 -14.83 -0.74
N MET A 123 -28.74 -14.61 -1.62
CA MET A 123 -28.77 -15.14 -2.99
C MET A 123 -28.70 -16.66 -3.05
N THR A 124 -27.91 -17.28 -2.19
CA THR A 124 -27.84 -18.75 -2.07
C THR A 124 -29.17 -19.32 -1.58
N ASP A 125 -29.75 -18.74 -0.53
CA ASP A 125 -31.04 -19.16 0.02
C ASP A 125 -32.15 -18.98 -1.02
N TYR A 126 -32.16 -17.85 -1.72
CA TYR A 126 -33.11 -17.57 -2.79
C TYR A 126 -33.00 -18.57 -3.95
N ARG A 127 -31.77 -18.91 -4.38
CA ARG A 127 -31.54 -19.94 -5.41
C ARG A 127 -32.03 -21.31 -4.94
N GLY A 128 -31.72 -21.71 -3.70
CA GLY A 128 -32.23 -22.97 -3.15
C GLY A 128 -33.76 -23.02 -3.09
N LEU A 129 -34.42 -21.90 -2.78
CA LEU A 129 -35.87 -21.79 -2.84
C LEU A 129 -36.41 -21.85 -4.28
N GLN A 130 -35.73 -21.24 -5.24
CA GLN A 130 -36.13 -21.34 -6.66
C GLN A 130 -35.95 -22.76 -7.22
N ASP A 131 -34.85 -23.43 -6.90
CA ASP A 131 -34.57 -24.80 -7.35
C ASP A 131 -35.61 -25.78 -6.78
N ASN A 132 -36.00 -25.61 -5.51
CA ASN A 132 -37.06 -26.39 -4.89
C ASN A 132 -38.45 -26.10 -5.47
N ARG A 133 -38.68 -24.87 -5.97
CA ARG A 133 -39.92 -24.50 -6.67
C ARG A 133 -40.02 -25.18 -8.05
N ALA A 134 -38.89 -25.34 -8.74
CA ALA A 134 -38.84 -26.03 -10.03
C ALA A 134 -39.12 -27.54 -9.89
N MET A 135 -38.82 -28.14 -8.73
CA MET A 135 -39.12 -29.55 -8.47
C MET A 135 -40.59 -29.81 -8.11
N SER A 136 -41.27 -28.89 -7.43
CA SER A 136 -42.70 -29.06 -7.11
C SER A 136 -43.61 -28.96 -8.33
N ALA A 137 -43.19 -28.26 -9.39
CA ALA A 137 -43.95 -28.12 -10.64
C ALA A 137 -43.90 -29.38 -11.52
N ARG A 138 -42.94 -30.29 -11.31
CA ARG A 138 -42.78 -31.51 -12.13
C ARG A 138 -43.66 -32.69 -11.69
N VAL A 139 -44.33 -32.59 -10.53
CA VAL A 139 -45.17 -33.68 -9.97
C VAL A 139 -46.65 -33.54 -10.37
N VAL A 140 -47.02 -32.50 -11.13
CA VAL A 140 -48.40 -32.33 -11.63
C VAL A 140 -48.41 -32.28 -13.16
N SER A 141 -48.08 -33.39 -13.82
CA SER A 141 -48.63 -33.66 -15.16
C SER A 141 -48.72 -35.17 -15.41
N LYS A 142 -49.97 -35.66 -15.33
CA LYS A 142 -50.54 -36.93 -15.81
C LYS A 142 -49.94 -38.24 -15.34
#